data_AF-A0A2S2NQS8-F1
#
_entry.id   AF-A0A2S2NQS8-F1
#
_cell.length_a   1.000
_cell.length_b   1.000
_cell.length_c   1.000
_cell.angle_alpha   90.00
_cell.angle_beta   90.00
_cell.angle_gamma   90.00
#
_symmetry.space_group_name_H-M   'P 1'
#
loop_
_entity.id
_entity.type
_entity.pdbx_description
1 polymer ?
#
loop_
_entity_poly.entity_id
_entity_poly.type
_entity_poly.pdbx_seq_one_letter_code
_entity_poly.pdbx_strand_id
1 'polypeptide(L)'
;QTYIQTFQLLVDECIKINLIFKPEFIYADFENAIHLGALSTWPEISIKGCRFHIAQSWWRKIQTIGLSNEYKQDSEQGKYLKYFFGLPFLKPEEVADCFIEDLMSIQPNDRRIQEFTDYILNNYIDSEAIFPPNIWADFKSSTMRTTNACESFHAHFNSKFYSAKPNLYQFIEVLKTVQIDNYIKIRSGQNKRKIILLKENFIEEKMMEKILGKIKRFEFVKALSFKFLPTI
;
A
#
# COMPACT_ATOMS: atom_id res chain seq x y z
N GLN A 1 14.03 12.75 12.69
CA GLN A 1 15.31 12.35 13.32
C GLN A 1 15.39 10.84 13.55
N THR A 2 14.33 10.21 14.08
CA THR A 2 14.31 8.76 14.40
C THR A 2 14.49 7.84 13.20
N TYR A 3 13.81 8.08 12.07
CA TYR A 3 13.95 7.23 10.87
C TYR A 3 15.36 7.25 10.26
N ILE A 4 15.98 8.44 10.17
CA ILE A 4 17.36 8.58 9.66
C ILE A 4 18.32 7.76 10.53
N GLN A 5 18.21 7.87 11.85
CA GLN A 5 19.05 7.10 12.78
C GLN A 5 18.83 5.59 12.60
N THR A 6 17.58 5.13 12.49
CA THR A 6 17.28 3.72 12.25
C THR A 6 17.88 3.21 10.94
N PHE A 7 17.75 3.97 9.85
CA PHE A 7 18.31 3.57 8.56
C PHE A 7 19.84 3.60 8.55
N GLN A 8 20.46 4.58 9.21
CA GLN A 8 21.91 4.62 9.36
C GLN A 8 22.42 3.41 10.16
N LEU A 9 21.76 3.05 11.26
CA LEU A 9 22.10 1.85 12.03
C LEU A 9 22.00 0.58 11.17
N LEU A 10 20.99 0.47 10.32
CA LEU A 10 20.87 -0.65 9.38
C LEU A 10 22.06 -0.70 8.41
N VAL A 11 22.46 0.44 7.83
CA VAL A 11 23.64 0.54 6.96
C VAL A 11 24.90 0.11 7.71
N ASP A 12 25.08 0.58 8.94
CA ASP A 12 26.24 0.26 9.77
C ASP A 12 26.32 -1.25 10.08
N GLU A 13 25.19 -1.90 10.39
CA GLU A 13 25.13 -3.36 10.59
C GLU A 13 25.45 -4.14 9.31
N CYS A 14 25.01 -3.67 8.14
CA CYS A 14 25.37 -4.28 6.86
C CYS A 14 26.87 -4.17 6.57
N ILE A 15 27.49 -3.04 6.89
CA ILE A 15 28.94 -2.84 6.71
C ILE A 15 29.74 -3.83 7.56
N LYS A 16 29.31 -4.13 8.79
CA LYS A 16 29.97 -5.12 9.68
C LYS A 16 30.07 -6.52 9.07
N ILE A 17 29.17 -6.87 8.15
CA ILE A 17 29.16 -8.14 7.42
C ILE A 17 29.68 -8.02 5.97
N ASN A 18 30.41 -6.93 5.65
CA ASN A 18 30.92 -6.61 4.32
C ASN A 18 29.84 -6.52 3.24
N LEU A 19 28.62 -6.11 3.61
CA LEU A 19 27.51 -5.88 2.70
C LEU A 19 27.32 -4.38 2.47
N ILE A 20 27.46 -3.94 1.21
CA ILE A 20 27.08 -2.59 0.79
C ILE A 20 25.57 -2.58 0.53
N PHE A 21 24.81 -2.04 1.48
CA PHE A 21 23.35 -2.01 1.39
C PHE A 21 22.87 -0.79 0.59
N LYS A 22 22.49 -1.03 -0.66
CA LYS A 22 21.94 -0.03 -1.60
C LYS A 22 20.56 -0.50 -2.11
N PRO A 23 19.48 -0.24 -1.37
CA PRO A 23 18.14 -0.61 -1.81
C PRO A 23 17.70 0.24 -3.02
N GLU A 24 17.12 -0.39 -4.03
CA GLU A 24 16.55 0.30 -5.20
C GLU A 24 15.22 0.99 -4.86
N PHE A 25 14.43 0.40 -3.97
CA PHE A 25 13.15 0.93 -3.56
C PHE A 25 12.83 0.59 -2.11
N ILE A 26 11.95 1.40 -1.51
CA ILE A 26 11.37 1.16 -0.20
C ILE A 26 9.84 1.21 -0.31
N TYR A 27 9.17 0.23 0.29
CA TYR A 27 7.73 0.32 0.52
C TYR A 27 7.50 0.98 1.87
N ALA A 28 6.79 2.10 1.87
CA ALA A 28 6.55 2.89 3.07
C ALA A 28 5.09 3.37 3.14
N ASP A 29 4.70 3.73 4.36
CA ASP A 29 3.40 4.31 4.64
C ASP A 29 3.38 5.77 4.18
N PHE A 30 2.20 6.39 4.20
CA PHE A 30 2.00 7.77 3.74
C PHE A 30 2.35 8.77 4.86
N GLU A 31 3.58 8.67 5.36
CA GLU A 31 4.15 9.56 6.37
C GLU A 31 5.40 10.25 5.79
N ASN A 32 5.40 11.59 5.75
CA ASN A 32 6.54 12.33 5.18
C ASN A 32 7.86 12.06 5.93
N ALA A 33 7.80 11.79 7.23
CA ALA A 33 9.00 11.59 8.04
C ALA A 33 9.81 10.35 7.62
N ILE A 34 9.16 9.24 7.27
CA ILE A 34 9.86 8.03 6.79
C ILE A 34 10.38 8.22 5.37
N HIS A 35 9.67 8.94 4.51
CA HIS A 35 10.10 9.27 3.14
C HIS A 35 11.37 10.15 3.16
N LEU A 36 11.33 11.25 3.91
CA LEU A 36 12.49 12.14 4.09
C LEU A 36 13.67 11.40 4.74
N GLY A 37 13.39 10.51 5.71
CA GLY A 37 14.42 9.69 6.33
C GLY A 37 15.11 8.76 5.34
N ALA A 38 14.34 8.12 4.45
CA ALA A 38 14.87 7.23 3.43
C ALA A 38 15.69 8.00 2.40
N LEU A 39 15.19 9.12 1.87
CA LEU A 39 15.91 9.96 0.91
C LEU A 39 17.18 10.58 1.49
N SER A 40 17.19 10.92 2.78
CA SER A 40 18.38 11.41 3.46
C SER A 40 19.46 10.33 3.60
N THR A 41 19.08 9.05 3.69
CA THR A 41 20.02 7.92 3.87
C THR A 41 20.44 7.32 2.52
N TRP A 42 19.51 7.22 1.58
CA TRP A 42 19.69 6.70 0.24
C TRP A 42 19.08 7.69 -0.77
N PRO A 43 19.84 8.68 -1.27
CA PRO A 43 19.32 9.74 -2.13
C PRO A 43 18.69 9.25 -3.45
N GLU A 44 19.12 8.10 -3.96
CA GLU A 44 18.65 7.51 -5.21
C GLU A 44 17.49 6.51 -5.04
N ILE A 45 17.00 6.30 -3.81
CA ILE A 45 15.97 5.30 -3.54
C ILE A 45 14.61 5.70 -4.14
N SER A 46 13.92 4.75 -4.77
CA SER A 46 12.52 4.96 -5.16
C SER A 46 11.58 4.66 -4.00
N ILE A 47 10.89 5.68 -3.49
CA ILE A 47 9.83 5.48 -2.50
C ILE A 47 8.56 5.00 -3.20
N LYS A 48 8.03 3.87 -2.73
CA LYS A 48 6.74 3.32 -3.18
C LYS A 48 5.75 3.31 -2.02
N GLY A 49 4.62 3.97 -2.21
CA GLY A 49 3.51 3.96 -1.26
C GLY A 49 2.86 2.58 -1.16
N CYS A 50 2.54 2.17 0.06
CA CYS A 50 1.85 0.91 0.32
C CYS A 50 0.38 0.96 -0.12
N ARG A 51 -0.04 0.04 -1.01
CA ARG A 51 -1.43 -0.06 -1.50
C ARG A 51 -2.43 -0.33 -0.37
N PHE A 52 -2.01 -1.03 0.69
CA PHE A 52 -2.88 -1.27 1.83
C PHE A 52 -3.14 0.01 2.63
N HIS A 53 -2.10 0.79 2.90
CA HIS A 53 -2.23 2.04 3.66
C HIS A 53 -2.98 3.13 2.90
N ILE A 54 -2.81 3.23 1.57
CA ILE A 54 -3.62 4.19 0.80
C ILE A 54 -5.11 3.79 0.82
N ALA A 55 -5.40 2.50 0.66
CA ALA A 55 -6.76 1.98 0.75
C ALA A 55 -7.37 2.24 2.14
N GLN A 56 -6.60 2.08 3.22
CA GLN A 56 -7.05 2.43 4.56
C GLN A 56 -7.35 3.92 4.72
N SER A 57 -6.49 4.81 4.20
CA SER A 57 -6.70 6.25 4.27
C SER A 57 -7.97 6.67 3.55
N TRP A 58 -8.20 6.13 2.35
CA TRP A 58 -9.42 6.38 1.58
C TRP A 58 -10.66 5.82 2.29
N TRP A 59 -10.56 4.61 2.84
CA TRP A 59 -11.64 4.03 3.64
C TRP A 59 -11.97 4.89 4.87
N ARG A 60 -10.97 5.35 5.63
CA ARG A 60 -11.18 6.27 6.76
C ARG A 60 -11.87 7.55 6.31
N LYS A 61 -11.48 8.14 5.17
CA LYS A 61 -12.18 9.32 4.64
C LYS A 61 -13.65 9.01 4.35
N ILE A 62 -13.96 7.89 3.67
CA ILE A 62 -15.33 7.43 3.41
C ILE A 62 -16.14 7.27 4.71
N GLN A 63 -15.50 6.78 5.78
CA GLN A 63 -16.13 6.67 7.08
C GLN A 63 -16.44 8.05 7.69
N THR A 64 -15.47 8.97 7.67
CA THR A 64 -15.63 10.30 8.28
C THR A 64 -16.71 11.16 7.63
N ILE A 65 -16.95 10.98 6.33
CA ILE A 65 -18.00 11.69 5.59
C ILE A 65 -19.37 10.99 5.67
N GLY A 66 -19.47 9.89 6.43
CA GLY A 66 -20.74 9.20 6.67
C GLY A 66 -21.25 8.36 5.49
N LEU A 67 -20.36 7.87 4.62
CA LEU A 67 -20.71 7.01 3.46
C LEU A 67 -20.40 5.52 3.68
N SER A 68 -20.16 5.12 4.93
CA SER A 68 -19.82 3.73 5.28
C SER A 68 -20.89 2.73 4.87
N ASN A 69 -22.18 3.10 5.02
CA ASN A 69 -23.30 2.20 4.75
C ASN A 69 -23.50 2.05 3.24
N GLU A 70 -23.49 3.17 2.52
CA GLU A 70 -23.60 3.24 1.07
C GLU A 70 -22.47 2.46 0.40
N TYR A 71 -21.24 2.57 0.90
CA TYR A 71 -20.09 1.79 0.44
C TYR A 71 -20.26 0.28 0.62
N LYS A 72 -20.82 -0.16 1.74
CA LYS A 72 -21.07 -1.59 2.02
C LYS A 72 -22.18 -2.17 1.15
N GLN A 73 -23.15 -1.35 0.77
CA GLN A 73 -24.26 -1.75 -0.09
C GLN A 73 -23.85 -1.75 -1.58
N ASP A 74 -24.71 -2.32 -2.44
CA ASP A 74 -24.55 -2.27 -3.90
C ASP A 74 -25.18 -0.99 -4.49
N SER A 75 -25.05 0.13 -3.79
CA SER A 75 -25.55 1.44 -4.22
C SER A 75 -24.67 2.04 -5.31
N GLU A 76 -25.22 2.96 -6.12
CA GLU A 76 -24.46 3.70 -7.13
C GLU A 76 -23.31 4.50 -6.50
N GLN A 77 -23.56 5.16 -5.36
CA GLN A 77 -22.52 5.85 -4.59
C GLN A 77 -21.44 4.88 -4.10
N GLY A 78 -21.85 3.70 -3.61
CA GLY A 78 -20.93 2.68 -3.14
C GLY A 78 -20.04 2.13 -4.26
N LYS A 79 -20.61 1.86 -5.44
CA LYS A 79 -19.86 1.46 -6.65
C LYS A 79 -18.87 2.54 -7.06
N TYR A 80 -19.32 3.79 -7.10
CA TYR A 80 -18.49 4.94 -7.43
C TYR A 80 -17.26 5.04 -6.51
N LEU A 81 -17.47 4.98 -5.19
CA LEU A 81 -16.38 5.01 -4.20
C LEU A 81 -15.41 3.84 -4.36
N LYS A 82 -15.90 2.66 -4.70
CA LYS A 82 -15.06 1.47 -4.93
C LYS A 82 -14.14 1.65 -6.14
N TYR A 83 -14.54 2.40 -7.16
CA TYR A 83 -13.71 2.60 -8.37
C TYR A 83 -12.34 3.23 -8.09
N PHE A 84 -12.24 4.04 -7.03
CA PHE A 84 -10.97 4.63 -6.61
C PHE A 84 -9.93 3.58 -6.26
N PHE A 85 -10.36 2.44 -5.69
CA PHE A 85 -9.47 1.35 -5.29
C PHE A 85 -8.86 0.58 -6.48
N GLY A 86 -9.33 0.85 -7.71
CA GLY A 86 -8.68 0.40 -8.94
C GLY A 86 -7.57 1.31 -9.46
N LEU A 87 -7.53 2.59 -9.04
CA LEU A 87 -6.51 3.55 -9.50
C LEU A 87 -5.06 3.13 -9.20
N PRO A 88 -4.72 2.51 -8.06
CA PRO A 88 -3.34 2.11 -7.75
C PRO A 88 -2.72 1.07 -8.70
N PHE A 89 -3.52 0.50 -9.61
CA PHE A 89 -3.07 -0.44 -10.62
C PHE A 89 -2.80 0.19 -11.97
N LEU A 90 -3.11 1.47 -12.16
CA LEU A 90 -2.77 2.20 -13.37
C LEU A 90 -1.28 2.56 -13.41
N LYS A 91 -0.80 2.94 -14.60
CA LYS A 91 0.47 3.66 -14.68
C LYS A 91 0.29 5.05 -14.06
N PRO A 92 1.30 5.60 -13.36
CA PRO A 92 1.20 6.93 -12.73
C PRO A 92 0.69 8.02 -13.69
N GLU A 93 1.17 8.02 -14.93
CA GLU A 93 0.79 8.98 -15.97
C GLU A 93 -0.68 8.88 -16.42
N GLU A 94 -1.35 7.75 -16.20
CA GLU A 94 -2.75 7.55 -16.59
C GLU A 94 -3.74 7.93 -15.48
N VAL A 95 -3.26 8.21 -14.27
CA VAL A 95 -4.13 8.42 -13.09
C VAL A 95 -4.93 9.71 -13.20
N ALA A 96 -4.29 10.81 -13.56
CA ALA A 96 -4.95 12.12 -13.66
C ALA A 96 -6.05 12.10 -14.74
N ASP A 97 -5.72 11.59 -15.93
CA ASP A 97 -6.68 11.43 -17.03
C ASP A 97 -7.84 10.53 -16.62
N CYS A 98 -7.57 9.39 -15.96
CA CYS A 98 -8.64 8.52 -15.48
C CYS A 98 -9.55 9.21 -14.44
N PHE A 99 -8.98 10.03 -13.57
CA PHE A 99 -9.75 10.77 -12.59
C PHE A 99 -10.66 11.81 -13.26
N ILE A 100 -10.12 12.60 -14.19
CA ILE A 100 -10.84 13.69 -14.85
C ILE A 100 -11.84 13.18 -15.89
N GLU A 101 -11.40 12.31 -16.80
CA GLU A 101 -12.20 11.89 -17.95
C GLU A 101 -13.20 10.79 -17.60
N ASP A 102 -12.83 9.87 -16.71
CA ASP A 102 -13.63 8.67 -16.43
C ASP A 102 -14.40 8.76 -15.09
N LEU A 103 -13.77 9.21 -14.00
CA LEU A 103 -14.41 9.26 -12.69
C LEU A 103 -15.29 10.51 -12.51
N MET A 104 -14.79 11.71 -12.82
CA MET A 104 -15.60 12.93 -12.64
C MET A 104 -16.84 12.95 -13.54
N SER A 105 -16.78 12.32 -14.73
CA SER A 105 -17.92 12.27 -15.66
C SER A 105 -19.12 11.47 -15.14
N ILE A 106 -18.91 10.57 -14.17
CA ILE A 106 -19.96 9.73 -13.57
C ILE A 106 -20.20 10.06 -12.09
N GLN A 107 -19.65 11.16 -11.58
CA GLN A 107 -19.73 11.51 -10.17
C GLN A 107 -21.20 11.69 -9.73
N PRO A 108 -21.68 10.94 -8.72
CA PRO A 108 -23.01 11.15 -8.15
C PRO A 108 -23.17 12.56 -7.57
N ASN A 109 -24.36 13.13 -7.72
CA ASN A 109 -24.71 14.42 -7.12
C ASN A 109 -24.96 14.27 -5.61
N ASP A 110 -23.89 14.14 -4.83
CA ASP A 110 -23.88 14.10 -3.37
C ASP A 110 -22.69 14.92 -2.84
N ARG A 111 -22.95 15.86 -1.95
CA ARG A 111 -21.91 16.74 -1.36
C ARG A 111 -20.81 15.95 -0.65
N ARG A 112 -21.15 14.81 -0.02
CA ARG A 112 -20.18 13.93 0.66
C ARG A 112 -19.26 13.28 -0.36
N ILE A 113 -19.79 12.88 -1.52
CA ILE A 113 -18.99 12.33 -2.62
C ILE A 113 -18.03 13.39 -3.15
N GLN A 114 -18.51 14.62 -3.38
CA GLN A 114 -17.65 15.73 -3.77
C GLN A 114 -16.52 15.97 -2.76
N GLU A 115 -16.83 15.94 -1.46
CA GLU A 115 -15.83 16.09 -0.40
C GLU A 115 -14.78 14.97 -0.43
N PHE A 116 -15.16 13.74 -0.84
CA PHE A 116 -14.22 12.65 -1.05
C PHE A 116 -13.36 12.87 -2.29
N THR A 117 -13.94 13.27 -3.43
CA THR A 117 -13.20 13.51 -4.68
C THR A 117 -12.19 14.64 -4.52
N ASP A 118 -12.57 15.73 -3.84
CA ASP A 118 -11.68 16.86 -3.55
C ASP A 118 -10.52 16.43 -2.64
N TYR A 119 -10.82 15.60 -1.63
CA TYR A 119 -9.78 15.00 -0.79
C TYR A 119 -8.80 14.16 -1.59
N ILE A 120 -9.29 13.32 -2.51
CA ILE A 120 -8.42 12.49 -3.36
C ILE A 120 -7.56 13.37 -4.28
N LEU A 121 -8.16 14.35 -4.94
CA LEU A 121 -7.47 15.28 -5.84
C LEU A 121 -6.33 15.97 -5.11
N ASN A 122 -6.64 16.67 -4.02
CA ASN A 122 -5.69 17.53 -3.30
C ASN A 122 -4.55 16.77 -2.62
N ASN A 123 -4.75 15.51 -2.22
CA ASN A 123 -3.75 14.75 -1.46
C ASN A 123 -2.97 13.74 -2.30
N TYR A 124 -3.52 13.29 -3.45
CA TYR A 124 -2.98 12.14 -4.17
C TYR A 124 -2.81 12.31 -5.69
N ILE A 125 -3.47 13.28 -6.33
CA ILE A 125 -3.51 13.37 -7.81
C ILE A 125 -2.97 14.70 -8.33
N ASP A 126 -3.30 15.81 -7.68
CA ASP A 126 -2.86 17.15 -8.08
C ASP A 126 -1.33 17.24 -8.20
N SER A 127 -0.82 18.16 -9.03
CA SER A 127 0.61 18.44 -9.13
C SER A 127 1.24 18.83 -7.79
N GLU A 128 0.48 19.49 -6.91
CA GLU A 128 0.92 19.92 -5.58
C GLU A 128 0.53 18.91 -4.48
N ALA A 129 0.03 17.72 -4.87
CA ALA A 129 -0.33 16.68 -3.92
C ALA A 129 0.87 16.24 -3.09
N ILE A 130 0.63 16.03 -1.79
CA ILE A 130 1.66 15.54 -0.86
C ILE A 130 2.18 14.17 -1.29
N PHE A 131 1.29 13.32 -1.83
CA PHE A 131 1.64 11.97 -2.29
C PHE A 131 1.20 11.74 -3.73
N PRO A 132 1.99 12.20 -4.72
CA PRO A 132 1.61 12.13 -6.14
C PRO A 132 1.55 10.68 -6.67
N PRO A 133 0.91 10.45 -7.83
CA PRO A 133 0.69 9.10 -8.39
C PRO A 133 1.94 8.25 -8.57
N ASN A 134 3.10 8.85 -8.84
CA ASN A 134 4.38 8.15 -8.97
C ASN A 134 4.83 7.42 -7.68
N ILE A 135 4.32 7.84 -6.52
CA ILE A 135 4.55 7.16 -5.24
C ILE A 135 3.67 5.92 -5.14
N TRP A 136 2.37 6.02 -5.42
CA TRP A 136 1.39 4.99 -5.01
C TRP A 136 0.80 4.16 -6.14
N ALA A 137 0.80 4.64 -7.38
CA ALA A 137 0.37 3.90 -8.55
C ALA A 137 1.51 3.04 -9.13
N ASP A 138 1.18 1.86 -9.65
CA ASP A 138 2.12 0.96 -10.32
C ASP A 138 1.38 0.00 -11.22
N PHE A 139 1.76 -0.04 -12.48
CA PHE A 139 1.23 -0.99 -13.44
C PHE A 139 1.99 -2.32 -13.31
N LYS A 140 1.78 -3.01 -12.18
CA LYS A 140 2.37 -4.32 -11.84
C LYS A 140 1.37 -5.23 -11.14
N SER A 141 1.42 -6.51 -11.51
CA SER A 141 0.58 -7.58 -10.93
C SER A 141 0.99 -7.97 -9.51
N SER A 142 2.21 -7.63 -9.10
CA SER A 142 2.75 -8.04 -7.81
C SER A 142 1.95 -7.50 -6.62
N THR A 143 1.75 -8.35 -5.62
CA THR A 143 1.19 -7.94 -4.32
C THR A 143 2.25 -7.39 -3.36
N MET A 144 3.51 -7.23 -3.80
CA MET A 144 4.61 -6.75 -2.95
C MET A 144 4.39 -5.32 -2.41
N ARG A 145 3.50 -4.53 -3.01
CA ARG A 145 3.09 -3.21 -2.50
C ARG A 145 2.22 -3.26 -1.23
N THR A 146 2.28 -4.34 -0.43
CA THR A 146 1.54 -4.45 0.82
C THR A 146 2.51 -4.63 1.98
N THR A 147 2.34 -3.84 3.04
CA THR A 147 3.03 -3.95 4.33
C THR A 147 2.52 -5.11 5.18
N ASN A 148 1.66 -5.98 4.62
CA ASN A 148 1.11 -7.17 5.27
C ASN A 148 2.19 -8.01 5.96
N ALA A 149 3.41 -8.08 5.40
CA ALA A 149 4.53 -8.78 6.02
C ALA A 149 4.98 -8.09 7.32
N CYS A 150 5.15 -6.77 7.29
CA CYS A 150 5.49 -5.95 8.45
C CYS A 150 4.40 -6.01 9.51
N GLU A 151 3.14 -5.83 9.14
CA GLU A 151 2.00 -5.89 10.06
C GLU A 151 1.82 -7.29 10.64
N SER A 152 1.93 -8.34 9.82
CA SER A 152 1.90 -9.73 10.30
C SER A 152 3.06 -10.02 11.23
N PHE A 153 4.24 -9.47 10.97
CA PHE A 153 5.38 -9.58 11.89
C PHE A 153 5.08 -8.85 13.19
N HIS A 154 4.60 -7.60 13.15
CA HIS A 154 4.26 -6.83 14.34
C HIS A 154 3.17 -7.52 15.18
N ALA A 155 2.10 -8.03 14.55
CA ALA A 155 1.05 -8.77 15.24
C ALA A 155 1.60 -10.05 15.88
N HIS A 156 2.41 -10.82 15.14
CA HIS A 156 3.05 -12.02 15.67
C HIS A 156 4.01 -11.70 16.82
N PHE A 157 4.85 -10.68 16.67
CA PHE A 157 5.78 -10.21 17.69
C PHE A 157 5.05 -9.78 18.96
N ASN A 158 4.02 -8.94 18.80
CA ASN A 158 3.18 -8.47 19.91
C ASN A 158 2.47 -9.64 20.63
N SER A 159 2.01 -10.66 19.90
CA SER A 159 1.36 -11.84 20.49
C SER A 159 2.29 -12.70 21.36
N LYS A 160 3.61 -12.55 21.24
CA LYS A 160 4.58 -13.25 22.10
C LYS A 160 4.69 -12.62 23.49
N PHE A 161 4.11 -11.44 23.70
CA PHE A 161 4.11 -10.75 24.99
C PHE A 161 2.79 -10.94 25.73
N TYR A 162 2.89 -11.28 27.01
CA TYR A 162 1.73 -11.37 27.92
C TYR A 162 1.32 -10.02 28.55
N SER A 163 2.17 -8.99 28.38
CA SER A 163 1.96 -7.64 28.90
C SER A 163 2.33 -6.62 27.84
N ALA A 164 1.60 -5.50 27.80
CA ALA A 164 1.92 -4.36 26.94
C ALA A 164 3.26 -3.67 27.32
N LYS A 165 3.76 -3.92 28.54
CA LYS A 165 5.02 -3.39 29.05
C LYS A 165 5.87 -4.53 29.65
N PRO A 166 6.48 -5.39 28.81
CA PRO A 166 7.36 -6.44 29.29
C PRO A 166 8.60 -5.84 29.94
N ASN A 167 9.17 -6.52 30.94
CA ASN A 167 10.48 -6.12 31.45
C ASN A 167 11.59 -6.49 30.44
N LEU A 168 12.78 -5.91 30.61
CA LEU A 168 13.89 -6.08 29.67
C LEU A 168 14.28 -7.55 29.46
N TYR A 169 14.26 -8.38 30.50
CA TYR A 169 14.61 -9.80 30.39
C TYR A 169 13.58 -10.55 29.54
N GLN A 170 12.29 -10.33 29.78
CA GLN A 170 11.22 -10.91 28.96
C GLN A 170 11.33 -10.47 27.51
N PHE A 171 11.65 -9.20 27.28
CA PHE A 171 11.85 -8.66 25.94
C PHE A 171 12.99 -9.35 25.19
N ILE A 172 14.14 -9.52 25.85
CA ILE A 172 15.30 -10.20 25.26
C ILE A 172 14.99 -11.67 24.93
N GLU A 173 14.30 -12.39 25.81
CA GLU A 173 13.95 -13.79 25.55
C GLU A 173 12.96 -13.95 24.38
N VAL A 174 12.00 -13.04 24.25
CA VAL A 174 11.11 -13.01 23.07
C VAL A 174 11.90 -12.70 21.79
N LEU A 175 12.84 -11.75 21.82
CA LEU A 175 13.70 -11.44 20.67
C LEU A 175 14.52 -12.66 20.22
N LYS A 176 15.16 -13.37 21.14
CA LYS A 176 15.90 -14.61 20.83
C LYS A 176 15.01 -15.66 20.20
N THR A 177 13.81 -15.85 20.75
CA THR A 177 12.82 -16.80 20.21
C THR A 177 12.43 -16.43 18.78
N VAL A 178 12.14 -15.15 18.52
CA VAL A 178 11.78 -14.65 17.18
C VAL A 178 12.95 -14.81 16.19
N GLN A 179 14.18 -14.58 16.65
CA GLN A 179 15.38 -14.80 15.83
C GLN A 179 15.51 -16.28 15.42
N ILE A 180 15.33 -17.22 16.35
CA ILE A 180 15.35 -18.66 16.07
C ILE A 180 14.25 -19.04 15.07
N ASP A 181 13.01 -18.60 15.32
CA ASP A 181 11.86 -18.85 14.44
C ASP A 181 12.14 -18.36 13.01
N ASN A 182 12.76 -17.19 12.87
CA ASN A 182 13.12 -16.61 11.57
C ASN A 182 14.23 -17.39 10.86
N TYR A 183 15.28 -17.82 11.56
CA TYR A 183 16.33 -18.65 10.97
C TYR A 183 15.80 -19.99 10.46
N ILE A 184 14.88 -20.61 11.18
CA ILE A 184 14.20 -21.84 10.73
C ILE A 184 13.42 -21.56 9.43
N LYS A 185 12.61 -20.50 9.41
CA LYS A 185 11.80 -20.12 8.24
C LYS A 185 12.63 -19.77 7.00
N ILE A 186 13.79 -19.12 7.18
CA ILE A 186 14.71 -18.80 6.08
C ILE A 186 15.27 -20.08 5.48
N ARG A 187 15.65 -21.06 6.32
CA ARG A 187 16.22 -22.34 5.88
C ARG A 187 15.20 -23.29 5.27
N SER A 188 13.94 -23.23 5.69
CA SER A 188 12.90 -24.15 5.22
C SER A 188 12.39 -23.86 3.81
N GLY A 189 12.78 -22.73 3.20
CA GLY A 189 12.19 -22.23 1.95
C GLY A 189 10.74 -21.78 2.16
N GLN A 190 10.30 -20.78 1.40
CA GLN A 190 8.91 -20.31 1.44
C GLN A 190 8.28 -20.35 0.06
N ASN A 191 7.20 -21.13 -0.07
CA ASN A 191 6.34 -21.07 -1.24
C ASN A 191 5.32 -19.94 -1.06
N LYS A 192 5.11 -19.14 -2.11
CA LYS A 192 4.00 -18.18 -2.13
C LYS A 192 2.69 -18.91 -1.90
N ARG A 193 1.85 -18.37 -1.02
CA ARG A 193 0.51 -18.93 -0.76
C ARG A 193 -0.30 -18.92 -2.06
N LYS A 194 -1.03 -20.01 -2.34
CA LYS A 194 -1.90 -20.14 -3.53
C LYS A 194 -2.84 -18.95 -3.74
N ILE A 195 -3.39 -18.39 -2.65
CA ILE A 195 -4.27 -17.22 -2.70
C ILE A 195 -3.56 -15.99 -3.27
N ILE A 196 -2.28 -15.78 -2.94
CA ILE A 196 -1.49 -14.64 -3.46
C ILE A 196 -1.27 -14.83 -4.96
N LEU A 197 -0.87 -16.03 -5.39
CA LEU A 197 -0.67 -16.36 -6.80
C LEU A 197 -1.94 -16.14 -7.62
N LEU A 198 -3.10 -16.58 -7.12
CA LEU A 198 -4.39 -16.37 -7.80
C LEU A 198 -4.75 -14.87 -7.92
N LYS A 199 -4.38 -14.05 -6.93
CA LYS A 199 -4.56 -12.60 -7.00
C LYS A 199 -3.64 -11.96 -8.04
N GLU A 200 -2.35 -12.30 -8.03
CA GLU A 200 -1.36 -11.80 -8.99
C GLU A 200 -1.76 -12.19 -10.43
N ASN A 201 -2.12 -13.45 -10.67
CA ASN A 201 -2.56 -13.94 -11.99
C ASN A 201 -3.78 -13.18 -12.51
N PHE A 202 -4.77 -12.89 -11.66
CA PHE A 202 -5.94 -12.14 -12.09
C PHE A 202 -5.60 -10.69 -12.47
N ILE A 203 -4.73 -10.04 -11.71
CA ILE A 203 -4.29 -8.68 -12.05
C ILE A 203 -3.55 -8.71 -13.39
N GLU A 204 -2.65 -9.68 -13.58
CA GLU A 204 -1.91 -9.87 -14.81
C GLU A 204 -2.82 -10.12 -16.02
N GLU A 205 -3.84 -10.96 -15.88
CA GLU A 205 -4.86 -11.18 -16.91
C GLU A 205 -5.54 -9.87 -17.33
N LYS A 206 -5.99 -9.06 -16.37
CA LYS A 206 -6.62 -7.76 -16.67
C LYS A 206 -5.65 -6.74 -17.24
N MET A 207 -4.39 -6.76 -16.81
CA MET A 207 -3.34 -5.93 -17.41
C MET A 207 -3.13 -6.31 -18.88
N MET A 208 -3.07 -7.60 -19.20
CA MET A 208 -2.94 -8.08 -20.58
C MET A 208 -4.15 -7.73 -21.44
N GLU A 209 -5.38 -7.84 -20.90
CA GLU A 209 -6.58 -7.37 -21.61
C GLU A 209 -6.51 -5.88 -21.94
N LYS A 210 -6.02 -5.03 -21.02
CA LYS A 210 -5.83 -3.59 -21.27
C LYS A 210 -4.75 -3.33 -22.31
N ILE A 211 -3.59 -3.99 -22.20
CA ILE A 211 -2.46 -3.83 -23.13
C ILE A 211 -2.86 -4.23 -24.56
N LEU A 212 -3.63 -5.31 -24.70
CA LEU A 212 -4.14 -5.79 -25.99
C LEU A 212 -5.35 -4.99 -26.51
N GLY A 213 -5.79 -3.96 -25.78
CA GLY A 213 -6.94 -3.13 -26.16
C GLY A 213 -8.30 -3.83 -26.07
N LYS A 214 -8.39 -4.99 -25.40
CA LYS A 214 -9.65 -5.73 -25.21
C LYS A 214 -10.59 -5.01 -24.24
N ILE A 215 -10.02 -4.30 -23.27
CA ILE A 215 -10.76 -3.45 -22.32
C ILE A 215 -10.16 -2.05 -22.29
N LYS A 216 -11.00 -1.04 -22.07
CA LYS A 216 -10.56 0.35 -21.90
C LYS A 216 -9.97 0.57 -20.50
N ARG A 217 -9.26 1.69 -20.33
CA ARG A 217 -8.68 2.10 -19.03
C ARG A 217 -9.69 2.04 -17.89
N PHE A 218 -10.88 2.60 -18.09
CA PHE A 218 -11.87 2.61 -17.02
C PHE A 218 -12.45 1.23 -16.70
N GLU A 219 -12.66 0.38 -17.70
CA GLU A 219 -13.11 -1.00 -17.50
C GLU A 219 -12.06 -1.82 -16.72
N PHE A 220 -10.77 -1.58 -16.98
CA PHE A 220 -9.69 -2.14 -16.18
C PHE A 220 -9.74 -1.68 -14.71
N VAL A 221 -9.93 -0.37 -14.47
CA VAL A 221 -10.08 0.18 -13.11
C VAL A 221 -11.26 -0.48 -12.39
N LYS A 222 -12.44 -0.55 -13.02
CA LYS A 222 -13.63 -1.20 -12.46
C LYS A 222 -13.36 -2.66 -12.11
N ALA A 223 -12.70 -3.42 -12.98
CA ALA A 223 -12.42 -4.84 -12.77
C ALA A 223 -11.56 -5.10 -11.53
N LEU A 224 -10.58 -4.23 -11.23
CA LEU A 224 -9.70 -4.38 -10.08
C LEU A 224 -10.27 -3.79 -8.78
N SER A 225 -11.17 -2.83 -8.90
CA SER A 225 -11.78 -2.11 -7.78
C SER A 225 -12.51 -3.03 -6.80
N PHE A 226 -13.35 -3.95 -7.28
CA PHE A 226 -14.19 -4.78 -6.39
C PHE A 226 -13.45 -5.95 -5.74
N LYS A 227 -12.31 -6.37 -6.30
CA LYS A 227 -11.62 -7.59 -5.86
C LYS A 227 -10.62 -7.35 -4.72
N PHE A 228 -10.17 -6.11 -4.55
CA PHE A 228 -9.09 -5.75 -3.62
C PHE A 228 -9.51 -4.67 -2.62
N LEU A 229 -10.81 -4.60 -2.31
CA LEU A 229 -11.31 -3.68 -1.30
C LEU A 229 -10.66 -3.99 0.07
N PRO A 230 -10.35 -2.95 0.87
CA PRO A 230 -9.85 -3.12 2.22
C PRO A 230 -10.83 -3.99 3.02
N THR A 231 -10.30 -4.89 3.85
CA THR A 231 -11.12 -5.70 4.75
C THR A 231 -11.74 -4.74 5.77
N ILE A 232 -13.07 -4.68 5.76
CA ILE A 232 -13.93 -3.82 6.59
C ILE A 232 -14.01 -4.35 8.01
#